data_AF-A0A257DDZ0-F1
#
_entry.id   AF-A0A257DDZ0-F1
#
_cell.length_a   1.000
_cell.length_b   1.000
_cell.length_c   1.000
_cell.angle_alpha   90.00
_cell.angle_beta   90.00
_cell.angle_gamma   90.00
#
_symmetry.space_group_name_H-M   'P 1'
#
loop_
_entity.id
_entity.type
_entity.pdbx_description
1 polymer ?
#
loop_
_entity_poly.entity_id
_entity_poly.type
_entity_poly.pdbx_seq_one_letter_code
_entity_poly.pdbx_strand_id
1 'polypeptide(L)'
;MSNTMTELLGLIKKAYDIDPATIDPHKPLSEFGLDSLALAELMFNIEDHFHIDYPESRTGVQTLAELAQVVDEVRAAVAEK
;
A
#
# COMPACT_ATOMS: atom_id res chain seq x y z
N MET A 1 -7.93 13.46 4.99
CA MET A 1 -6.60 13.93 4.54
C MET A 1 -5.68 12.73 4.57
N SER A 2 -5.14 12.36 3.42
CA SER A 2 -4.73 11.01 3.04
C SER A 2 -3.46 10.49 3.73
N ASN A 3 -3.54 10.17 5.03
CA ASN A 3 -2.41 9.60 5.79
C ASN A 3 -1.95 8.24 5.25
N THR A 4 -2.87 7.44 4.69
CA THR A 4 -2.57 6.10 4.18
C THR A 4 -1.50 6.12 3.10
N MET A 5 -1.54 7.08 2.17
CA MET A 5 -0.51 7.23 1.13
C MET A 5 0.86 7.56 1.73
N THR A 6 0.92 8.49 2.69
CA THR A 6 2.19 8.88 3.34
C THR A 6 2.79 7.74 4.16
N GLU A 7 1.97 6.97 4.85
CA GLU A 7 2.39 5.79 5.62
C GLU A 7 2.91 4.69 4.69
N LEU A 8 2.19 4.40 3.60
CA LEU A 8 2.62 3.46 2.55
C LEU A 8 3.97 3.84 1.95
N LEU A 9 4.12 5.11 1.59
CA LEU A 9 5.37 5.68 1.10
C LEU A 9 6.50 5.57 2.12
N GLY A 10 6.21 5.74 3.41
CA GLY A 10 7.16 5.53 4.50
C GLY A 10 7.59 4.07 4.65
N LEU A 11 6.64 3.12 4.56
CA LEU A 11 6.91 1.68 4.57
C LEU A 11 7.79 1.28 3.39
N ILE A 12 7.46 1.76 2.19
CA ILE A 12 8.23 1.46 0.98
C ILE A 12 9.64 2.05 1.07
N LYS A 13 9.77 3.30 1.51
CA LYS A 13 11.07 3.93 1.72
C LYS A 13 11.93 3.13 2.69
N LYS A 14 11.35 2.67 3.80
CA LYS A 14 12.08 1.95 4.85
C LYS A 14 12.44 0.52 4.43
N ALA A 15 11.59 -0.14 3.66
CA ALA A 15 11.79 -1.52 3.23
C ALA A 15 12.67 -1.63 1.96
N TYR A 16 12.53 -0.70 1.02
CA TYR A 16 13.15 -0.78 -0.31
C TYR A 16 14.15 0.34 -0.61
N ASP A 17 14.35 1.30 0.30
CA ASP A 17 15.21 2.49 0.10
C ASP A 17 14.80 3.34 -1.11
N ILE A 18 13.54 3.22 -1.55
CA ILE A 18 13.00 3.97 -2.67
C ILE A 18 12.48 5.31 -2.16
N ASP A 19 12.88 6.40 -2.81
CA ASP A 19 12.42 7.71 -2.38
C ASP A 19 10.95 7.90 -2.78
N PRO A 20 10.04 8.15 -1.82
CA PRO A 20 8.62 8.22 -2.09
C PRO A 20 8.22 9.39 -2.99
N ALA A 21 9.07 10.40 -3.11
CA ALA A 21 8.89 11.49 -4.05
C ALA A 21 9.14 11.09 -5.52
N THR A 22 9.79 9.95 -5.74
CA THR A 22 10.07 9.41 -7.07
C THR A 22 9.08 8.33 -7.50
N ILE A 23 8.31 7.78 -6.55
CA ILE A 23 7.24 6.83 -6.82
C ILE A 23 6.04 7.59 -7.35
N ASP A 24 5.64 7.24 -8.57
CA ASP A 24 4.42 7.75 -9.17
C ASP A 24 3.24 6.86 -8.75
N PRO A 25 2.28 7.38 -7.98
CA PRO A 25 1.19 6.57 -7.42
C PRO A 25 0.23 6.05 -8.49
N HIS A 26 0.30 6.58 -9.72
CA HIS A 26 -0.45 6.11 -10.88
C HIS A 26 0.29 5.04 -11.70
N LYS A 27 1.57 4.76 -11.39
CA LYS A 27 2.34 3.75 -12.09
C LYS A 27 2.36 2.42 -11.33
N PRO A 28 2.57 1.30 -12.05
CA PRO A 28 2.75 0.00 -11.43
C PRO A 28 3.95 0.02 -10.49
N LEU A 29 3.78 -0.48 -9.27
CA LEU A 29 4.88 -0.61 -8.31
C LEU A 29 6.03 -1.47 -8.87
N SER A 30 5.71 -2.45 -9.71
CA SER A 30 6.69 -3.28 -10.42
C SER A 30 7.61 -2.51 -11.37
N GLU A 31 7.22 -1.34 -11.87
CA GLU A 31 8.09 -0.48 -12.68
C GLU A 31 9.16 0.24 -11.83
N PHE A 32 8.93 0.36 -10.51
CA PHE A 32 9.86 0.96 -9.56
C PHE A 32 10.77 -0.08 -8.89
N GLY A 33 10.70 -1.34 -9.31
CA GLY A 33 11.46 -2.43 -8.71
C GLY A 33 10.78 -3.09 -7.52
N LEU A 34 9.47 -2.86 -7.30
CA LEU A 34 8.70 -3.73 -6.41
C LEU A 34 8.29 -5.01 -7.17
N ASP A 35 9.17 -6.01 -7.10
CA ASP A 35 8.88 -7.36 -7.55
C ASP A 35 7.68 -7.99 -6.80
N SER A 36 7.15 -9.11 -7.29
CA SER A 36 6.02 -9.81 -6.65
C SER A 36 6.26 -10.15 -5.17
N LEU A 37 7.52 -10.39 -4.77
CA LEU A 37 7.88 -10.62 -3.37
C LEU A 37 7.76 -9.33 -2.54
N ALA A 38 8.23 -8.21 -3.09
CA ALA A 38 8.13 -6.91 -2.46
C ALA A 38 6.67 -6.48 -2.28
N LEU A 39 5.84 -6.72 -3.28
CA LEU A 39 4.40 -6.48 -3.19
C LEU A 39 3.74 -7.33 -2.09
N ALA A 40 4.12 -8.60 -1.97
CA ALA A 40 3.60 -9.49 -0.93
C ALA A 40 4.03 -9.03 0.48
N GLU A 41 5.30 -8.67 0.67
CA GLU A 41 5.79 -8.14 1.95
C GLU A 41 5.11 -6.80 2.31
N LEU A 42 4.93 -5.93 1.33
CA LEU A 42 4.23 -4.67 1.52
C LEU A 42 2.78 -4.90 1.92
N MET A 43 2.05 -5.81 1.26
CA MET A 43 0.69 -6.20 1.65
C MET A 43 0.63 -6.71 3.09
N PHE A 44 1.52 -7.63 3.48
CA PHE A 44 1.59 -8.12 4.86
C PHE A 44 1.86 -7.00 5.86
N ASN A 45 2.82 -6.11 5.58
CA ASN A 45 3.11 -4.97 6.45
C ASN A 45 1.92 -4.02 6.59
N ILE A 46 1.15 -3.80 5.52
CA ILE A 46 -0.05 -2.96 5.55
C ILE A 46 -1.12 -3.62 6.43
N GLU A 47 -1.40 -4.90 6.21
CA GLU A 47 -2.41 -5.64 6.98
C GLU A 47 -2.09 -5.62 8.47
N ASP A 48 -0.83 -5.88 8.84
CA ASP A 48 -0.36 -5.85 10.24
C ASP A 48 -0.36 -4.42 10.81
N HIS A 49 0.22 -3.44 10.09
CA HIS A 49 0.35 -2.07 10.58
C HIS A 49 -0.99 -1.36 10.75
N PHE A 50 -1.95 -1.65 9.86
CA PHE A 50 -3.29 -1.07 9.94
C PHE A 50 -4.30 -1.96 10.66
N HIS A 51 -3.93 -3.18 11.04
CA HIS A 51 -4.83 -4.17 11.64
C HIS A 51 -6.10 -4.36 10.78
N ILE A 52 -5.92 -4.46 9.46
CA ILE A 52 -7.00 -4.68 8.51
C ILE A 52 -6.83 -6.02 7.80
N ASP A 53 -7.94 -6.68 7.52
CA ASP A 53 -7.99 -7.82 6.60
C ASP A 53 -8.12 -7.28 5.18
N TYR A 54 -7.10 -7.46 4.35
CA TYR A 54 -7.17 -7.05 2.95
C TYR A 54 -7.94 -8.13 2.17
N PRO A 55 -9.14 -7.84 1.63
CA PRO A 55 -9.91 -8.87 0.95
C PRO A 55 -9.15 -9.33 -0.31
N GLU A 56 -8.95 -10.64 -0.43
CA GLU A 56 -8.29 -11.27 -1.58
C GLU A 56 -8.92 -10.84 -2.92
N SER A 57 -10.21 -10.49 -2.91
CA SER A 57 -10.96 -9.94 -4.05
C SER A 57 -10.41 -8.61 -4.59
N ARG A 58 -9.60 -7.88 -3.79
CA ARG A 58 -8.97 -6.61 -4.16
C ARG A 58 -7.46 -6.74 -4.42
N THR A 59 -6.93 -7.96 -4.58
CA THR A 59 -5.50 -8.21 -4.90
C THR A 59 -5.07 -7.75 -6.30
N GLY A 60 -5.99 -7.24 -7.12
CA GLY A 60 -5.69 -6.70 -8.45
C GLY A 60 -5.05 -5.30 -8.47
N VAL A 61 -4.77 -4.70 -7.31
CA VAL A 61 -4.14 -3.37 -7.26
C VAL A 61 -2.71 -3.44 -7.76
N GLN A 62 -2.45 -2.75 -8.86
CA GLN A 62 -1.12 -2.68 -9.46
C GLN A 62 -0.39 -1.39 -9.05
N THR A 63 -1.15 -0.40 -8.59
CA THR A 63 -0.67 0.95 -8.31
C THR A 63 -0.80 1.31 -6.82
N LEU A 64 0.07 2.21 -6.35
CA LEU A 64 0.03 2.68 -4.97
C LEU A 64 -1.25 3.48 -4.68
N ALA A 65 -1.76 4.22 -5.67
CA ALA A 65 -3.00 4.98 -5.52
C ALA A 65 -4.19 4.06 -5.22
N GLU A 66 -4.34 2.98 -5.97
CA GLU A 66 -5.42 2.02 -5.74
C GLU A 66 -5.25 1.32 -4.40
N LEU A 67 -4.03 0.86 -4.08
CA LEU A 67 -3.75 0.24 -2.79
C LEU A 67 -4.08 1.18 -1.62
N ALA A 68 -3.64 2.44 -1.69
CA ALA A 68 -3.92 3.45 -0.69
C ALA A 68 -5.43 3.71 -0.54
N GLN A 69 -6.17 3.76 -1.65
CA GLN A 69 -7.62 3.95 -1.63
C GLN A 69 -8.32 2.75 -0.99
N VAL A 70 -7.94 1.52 -1.35
CA VAL A 70 -8.53 0.31 -0.75
C VAL A 70 -8.27 0.26 0.75
N VAL A 71 -7.03 0.50 1.17
CA VAL A 71 -6.65 0.51 2.59
C VAL A 71 -7.43 1.60 3.33
N ASP A 72 -7.59 2.80 2.75
CA ASP A 72 -8.39 3.87 3.34
C ASP A 72 -9.86 3.47 3.52
N GLU A 73 -10.48 2.87 2.50
CA GLU A 73 -11.86 2.38 2.56
C GLU A 73 -12.03 1.28 3.62
N VAL A 74 -11.11 0.31 3.69
CA VAL A 74 -11.17 -0.78 4.67
C VAL A 74 -10.96 -0.23 6.08
N ARG A 75 -9.99 0.67 6.28
CA ARG A 75 -9.75 1.31 7.58
C ARG A 75 -10.93 2.13 8.04
N ALA A 76 -11.58 2.88 7.14
CA ALA A 76 -12.80 3.60 7.47
C ALA A 76 -13.90 2.64 7.92
N ALA A 77 -14.10 1.53 7.20
CA ALA A 77 -15.09 0.51 7.55
C ALA A 77 -14.79 -0.21 8.87
N VAL A 78 -13.51 -0.43 9.21
CA VAL A 78 -13.09 -1.05 10.49
C VAL A 78 -13.19 -0.05 11.65
N ALA A 79 -12.87 1.22 11.44
CA ALA A 79 -12.90 2.25 12.48
C ALA A 79 -14.33 2.64 12.92
N GLU A 80 -15.34 2.40 12.08
CA GLU A 80 -16.76 2.65 12.41
C GLU A 80 -17.42 1.50 13.19
N LYS A 81 -16.70 0.43 13.51
CA LYS A 81 -17.21 -0.77 14.18
C LYS A 81 -16.74 -0.91 15.63
#